data_AF-A0A5J5DI42-F1
#
_entry.id   AF-A0A5J5DI42-F1
#
_cell.length_a   1.000
_cell.length_b   1.000
_cell.length_c   1.000
_cell.angle_alpha   90.00
_cell.angle_beta   90.00
_cell.angle_gamma   90.00
#
_symmetry.space_group_name_H-M   'P 1'
#
loop_
_entity.id
_entity.type
_entity.pdbx_description
1 polymer ?
#
loop_
_entity_poly.entity_id
_entity_poly.type
_entity_poly.pdbx_seq_one_letter_code
_entity_poly.pdbx_strand_id
1 'polypeptide(L)'
;MASSTHVFQISGIKIRDKKRVLVQKIQHLGGKYIGGSVYQHTITHLIIPQVLSSEKFLAACAAGKWVVTPDYVLDSVKNGSWLPEGPYEVAISTGATSSIYPVRQWREKVASGRVTGAFQGWRVLLMVQEPTRRAMFKRLLKAGRAQVYHCPPPSHASVTHVMAKPITEDSKYQNAPCYPVSHIVQHLFGSNCVDMKLNITDDHPAETKKSNFVDVDFSKLETELKDYAVKQEARPRLCFLEFLGYHDPYHLQSQATETDFSNVGSMIECGLFIDALDSIRGAVFPGLLPPAAYLVSFLEYAQQGSATSVFLRNFRQVMYSLLITNPPWLAPIGVKKYFTQVLQCPRCKTGLWPFLETAISYCLSSEVTCHPLPGPALPTLLHFHSDLLAFFLKLFQGELHSVTTGDFLLSVGTGVSKGSASGSLLYGTFWTVWERSTLLSKAVKKLIQLLVKALIEDAKRDEKQKLHLPDTLLDLLSVLVEFWCQQHFKLNQSLVEKGLKDLAEHFAVISQDVSPVVLAEQLAVRIRSSRLKLAIVDAVFRNVCCRNGFTVGDEPLSLKKMV
;
A
#
# COMPACT_ATOMS: atom_id res chain seq x y z
N MET A 1 -10.16 -25.14 40.10
CA MET A 1 -9.28 -24.77 38.97
C MET A 1 -9.44 -23.29 38.74
N ALA A 2 -8.40 -22.48 38.99
CA ALA A 2 -8.49 -21.02 38.99
C ALA A 2 -8.92 -20.51 37.60
N SER A 3 -10.15 -19.99 37.49
CA SER A 3 -10.64 -19.42 36.24
C SER A 3 -9.91 -18.10 35.98
N SER A 4 -9.03 -18.07 35.00
CA SER A 4 -8.44 -16.82 34.52
C SER A 4 -9.56 -15.85 34.12
N THR A 5 -9.73 -14.77 34.87
CA THR A 5 -10.80 -13.77 34.71
C THR A 5 -10.68 -12.98 33.40
N HIS A 6 -9.47 -12.90 32.82
CA HIS A 6 -9.15 -12.10 31.65
C HIS A 6 -8.47 -12.92 30.54
N VAL A 7 -9.30 -13.50 29.67
CA VAL A 7 -8.89 -14.23 28.45
C VAL A 7 -9.36 -13.50 27.20
N PHE A 8 -8.42 -13.11 26.34
CA PHE A 8 -8.61 -12.22 25.21
C PHE A 8 -8.45 -12.92 23.84
N GLN A 9 -9.27 -12.50 22.88
CA GLN A 9 -9.00 -12.63 21.45
C GLN A 9 -8.96 -11.26 20.79
N ILE A 10 -8.26 -11.14 19.66
CA ILE A 10 -8.15 -9.91 18.86
C ILE A 10 -8.76 -10.16 17.47
N SER A 11 -9.56 -9.20 16.99
CA SER A 11 -10.09 -9.15 15.62
C SER A 11 -9.84 -7.77 15.00
N GLY A 12 -9.65 -7.69 13.68
CA GLY A 12 -9.53 -6.42 12.95
C GLY A 12 -8.15 -5.76 12.93
N ILE A 13 -7.20 -6.17 13.76
CA ILE A 13 -5.83 -5.62 13.76
C ILE A 13 -4.95 -6.42 12.77
N LYS A 14 -4.71 -5.84 11.58
CA LYS A 14 -3.88 -6.45 10.51
C LYS A 14 -2.38 -6.21 10.68
N ILE A 15 -1.99 -5.09 11.30
CA ILE A 15 -0.58 -4.72 11.52
C ILE A 15 0.02 -5.62 12.61
N ARG A 16 1.02 -6.42 12.25
CA ARG A 16 1.63 -7.44 13.14
C ARG A 16 2.24 -6.82 14.39
N ASP A 17 2.93 -5.69 14.28
CA ASP A 17 3.61 -5.06 15.41
C ASP A 17 2.62 -4.46 16.42
N LYS A 18 1.56 -3.78 15.95
CA LYS A 18 0.47 -3.30 16.82
C LYS A 18 -0.17 -4.45 17.60
N LYS A 19 -0.42 -5.57 16.92
CA LYS A 19 -0.97 -6.78 17.55
C LYS A 19 0.00 -7.37 18.58
N ARG A 20 1.30 -7.43 18.27
CA ARG A 20 2.35 -7.93 19.17
C ARG A 20 2.41 -7.10 20.45
N VAL A 21 2.45 -5.78 20.34
CA VAL A 21 2.47 -4.86 21.50
C VAL A 21 1.24 -5.07 22.37
N LEU A 22 0.07 -5.20 21.77
CA LEU A 22 -1.17 -5.41 22.52
C LEU A 22 -1.18 -6.76 23.27
N VAL A 23 -0.69 -7.83 22.64
CA VAL A 23 -0.54 -9.14 23.30
C VAL A 23 0.45 -9.07 24.47
N GLN A 24 1.60 -8.39 24.30
CA GLN A 24 2.58 -8.21 25.38
C GLN A 24 1.96 -7.45 26.56
N LYS A 25 1.17 -6.40 26.28
CA LYS A 25 0.46 -5.63 27.30
C LYS A 25 -0.60 -6.44 28.05
N ILE A 26 -1.34 -7.30 27.34
CA ILE A 26 -2.28 -8.25 27.97
C ILE A 26 -1.55 -9.19 28.92
N GLN A 27 -0.43 -9.76 28.49
CA GLN A 27 0.38 -10.68 29.29
C GLN A 27 1.00 -9.97 30.51
N HIS A 28 1.43 -8.72 30.35
CA HIS A 28 2.00 -7.91 31.42
C HIS A 28 1.01 -7.69 32.59
N LEU A 29 -0.28 -7.51 32.30
CA LEU A 29 -1.34 -7.40 33.31
C LEU A 29 -1.89 -8.75 33.80
N GLY A 30 -1.21 -9.86 33.49
CA GLY A 30 -1.62 -11.21 33.90
C GLY A 30 -2.81 -11.77 33.10
N GLY A 31 -3.18 -11.15 31.98
CA GLY A 31 -4.21 -11.65 31.07
C GLY A 31 -3.68 -12.73 30.11
N LYS A 32 -4.57 -13.59 29.61
CA LYS A 32 -4.23 -14.64 28.65
C LYS A 32 -4.71 -14.26 27.25
N TYR A 33 -3.85 -14.37 26.24
CA TYR A 33 -4.24 -14.20 24.84
C TYR A 33 -4.37 -15.55 24.13
N ILE A 34 -5.47 -15.75 23.38
CA ILE A 34 -5.67 -16.93 22.53
C ILE A 34 -5.57 -16.52 21.06
N GLY A 35 -4.61 -17.13 20.35
CA GLY A 35 -4.40 -16.92 18.92
C GLY A 35 -5.45 -17.59 18.01
N GLY A 36 -5.18 -17.56 16.71
CA GLY A 36 -5.99 -18.25 15.69
C GLY A 36 -6.95 -17.34 14.91
N SER A 37 -7.41 -17.85 13.77
CA SER A 37 -8.40 -17.19 12.89
C SER A 37 -9.84 -17.41 13.35
N VAL A 38 -10.08 -18.47 14.11
CA VAL A 38 -11.41 -18.95 14.54
C VAL A 38 -11.79 -18.42 15.93
N TYR A 39 -13.09 -18.28 16.20
CA TYR A 39 -13.61 -17.93 17.53
C TYR A 39 -13.36 -19.04 18.56
N GLN A 40 -12.97 -18.64 19.78
CA GLN A 40 -12.73 -19.56 20.89
C GLN A 40 -13.69 -19.27 22.05
N HIS A 41 -14.48 -20.26 22.46
CA HIS A 41 -15.54 -20.09 23.46
C HIS A 41 -15.03 -19.77 24.89
N THR A 42 -13.76 -20.07 25.16
CA THR A 42 -13.10 -19.86 26.46
C THR A 42 -12.73 -18.39 26.70
N ILE A 43 -12.90 -17.51 25.70
CA ILE A 43 -12.62 -16.09 25.88
C ILE A 43 -13.64 -15.43 26.79
N THR A 44 -13.19 -14.35 27.41
CA THR A 44 -13.99 -13.42 28.22
C THR A 44 -14.11 -12.07 27.51
N HIS A 45 -13.08 -11.69 26.76
CA HIS A 45 -12.94 -10.40 26.09
C HIS A 45 -12.55 -10.58 24.62
N LEU A 46 -13.15 -9.77 23.75
CA LEU A 46 -12.75 -9.59 22.36
C LEU A 46 -12.33 -8.13 22.15
N ILE A 47 -11.11 -7.93 21.66
CA ILE A 47 -10.61 -6.59 21.32
C ILE A 47 -10.80 -6.34 19.83
N ILE A 48 -11.47 -5.23 19.50
CA ILE A 48 -11.64 -4.75 18.12
C ILE A 48 -11.38 -3.23 18.04
N PRO A 49 -10.62 -2.74 17.04
CA PRO A 49 -10.38 -1.31 16.87
C PRO A 49 -11.59 -0.55 16.30
N GLN A 50 -12.46 -1.26 15.58
CA GLN A 50 -13.68 -0.76 14.98
C GLN A 50 -14.65 -1.94 14.81
N VAL A 51 -15.94 -1.66 14.64
CA VAL A 51 -16.91 -2.74 14.44
C VAL A 51 -16.69 -3.41 13.08
N LEU A 52 -16.59 -4.73 13.09
CA LEU A 52 -16.35 -5.55 11.90
C LEU A 52 -17.26 -6.76 11.92
N SER A 53 -17.78 -7.13 10.75
CA SER A 53 -18.63 -8.30 10.54
C SER A 53 -17.85 -9.64 10.54
N SER A 54 -16.96 -9.84 11.52
CA SER A 54 -16.16 -11.05 11.63
C SER A 54 -16.85 -12.15 12.44
N GLU A 55 -16.48 -13.42 12.18
CA GLU A 55 -16.94 -14.57 12.99
C GLU A 55 -16.75 -14.31 14.50
N LYS A 56 -15.56 -13.81 14.88
CA LYS A 56 -15.21 -13.56 16.27
C LYS A 56 -16.11 -12.50 16.90
N PHE A 57 -16.41 -11.43 16.16
CA PHE A 57 -17.29 -10.37 16.64
C PHE A 57 -18.70 -10.89 16.88
N LEU A 58 -19.32 -11.49 15.86
CA LEU A 58 -20.68 -12.02 15.96
C LEU A 58 -20.80 -13.07 17.06
N ALA A 59 -19.81 -13.95 17.20
CA ALA A 59 -19.81 -15.00 18.21
C ALA A 59 -19.61 -14.46 19.64
N ALA A 60 -18.76 -13.43 19.80
CA ALA A 60 -18.60 -12.74 21.09
C ALA A 60 -19.89 -12.03 21.51
N CYS A 61 -20.58 -11.36 20.58
CA CYS A 61 -21.89 -10.75 20.83
C CYS A 61 -22.92 -11.80 21.23
N ALA A 62 -23.04 -12.88 20.46
CA ALA A 62 -24.01 -13.95 20.73
C ALA A 62 -23.77 -14.65 22.08
N ALA A 63 -22.51 -14.78 22.48
CA ALA A 63 -22.12 -15.37 23.77
C ALA A 63 -22.15 -14.39 24.95
N GLY A 64 -22.50 -13.11 24.73
CA GLY A 64 -22.53 -12.08 25.78
C GLY A 64 -21.17 -11.78 26.39
N LYS A 65 -20.09 -11.80 25.59
CA LYS A 65 -18.72 -11.48 26.04
C LYS A 65 -18.46 -9.97 26.00
N TRP A 66 -17.43 -9.53 26.72
CA TRP A 66 -16.95 -8.16 26.60
C TRP A 66 -16.37 -7.92 25.21
N VAL A 67 -16.85 -6.89 24.51
CA VAL A 67 -16.26 -6.44 23.24
C VAL A 67 -15.79 -5.00 23.42
N VAL A 68 -14.48 -4.82 23.47
CA VAL A 68 -13.84 -3.56 23.89
C VAL A 68 -12.85 -3.03 22.85
N THR A 69 -12.57 -1.73 22.91
CA THR A 69 -11.52 -1.10 22.09
C THR A 69 -10.12 -1.47 22.60
N PRO A 70 -9.06 -1.29 21.79
CA PRO A 70 -7.68 -1.50 22.24
C PRO A 70 -7.29 -0.63 23.45
N ASP A 71 -7.94 0.52 23.62
CA ASP A 71 -7.65 1.48 24.69
C ASP A 71 -7.87 0.88 26.08
N TYR A 72 -8.80 -0.08 26.21
CA TYR A 72 -9.02 -0.82 27.45
C TYR A 72 -7.71 -1.41 28.01
N VAL A 73 -6.94 -2.10 27.16
CA VAL A 73 -5.67 -2.70 27.55
C VAL A 73 -4.60 -1.62 27.74
N LEU A 74 -4.57 -0.62 26.87
CA LEU A 74 -3.55 0.44 26.91
C LEU A 74 -3.64 1.24 28.20
N ASP A 75 -4.84 1.63 28.60
CA ASP A 75 -5.07 2.44 29.79
C ASP A 75 -5.03 1.59 31.06
N SER A 76 -5.46 0.33 31.01
CA SER A 76 -5.24 -0.61 32.13
C SER A 76 -3.75 -0.81 32.43
N VAL A 77 -2.89 -0.85 31.40
CA VAL A 77 -1.43 -0.93 31.62
C VAL A 77 -0.90 0.35 32.25
N LYS A 78 -1.35 1.51 31.79
CA LYS A 78 -0.95 2.80 32.39
C LYS A 78 -1.38 2.91 33.85
N ASN A 79 -2.57 2.38 34.18
CA ASN A 79 -3.11 2.35 35.54
C ASN A 79 -2.48 1.24 36.42
N GLY A 80 -1.69 0.33 35.84
CA GLY A 80 -1.08 -0.80 36.54
C GLY A 80 -2.06 -1.91 36.95
N SER A 81 -3.33 -1.83 36.57
CA SER A 81 -4.38 -2.83 36.87
C SER A 81 -5.53 -2.75 35.86
N TRP A 82 -6.31 -3.83 35.74
CA TRP A 82 -7.48 -3.87 34.86
C TRP A 82 -8.52 -2.81 35.28
N LEU A 83 -8.82 -1.89 34.36
CA LEU A 83 -9.87 -0.89 34.55
C LEU A 83 -11.27 -1.51 34.35
N PRO A 84 -12.35 -0.81 34.70
CA PRO A 84 -13.70 -1.23 34.32
C PRO A 84 -13.88 -1.27 32.79
N GLU A 85 -14.51 -2.31 32.26
CA GLU A 85 -14.64 -2.53 30.81
C GLU A 85 -15.67 -1.59 30.15
N GLY A 86 -16.69 -1.15 30.89
CA GLY A 86 -17.86 -0.41 30.40
C GLY A 86 -17.54 0.81 29.52
N PRO A 87 -16.63 1.72 29.92
CA PRO A 87 -16.26 2.88 29.12
C PRO A 87 -15.60 2.54 27.78
N TYR A 88 -15.02 1.34 27.66
CA TYR A 88 -14.30 0.89 26.48
C TYR A 88 -15.13 -0.03 25.60
N GLU A 89 -16.39 -0.28 25.95
CA GLU A 89 -17.29 -1.13 25.19
C GLU A 89 -17.61 -0.50 23.83
N VAL A 90 -17.58 -1.32 22.77
CA VAL A 90 -17.70 -0.83 21.40
C VAL A 90 -19.15 -0.47 21.07
N ALA A 91 -19.35 0.77 20.60
CA ALA A 91 -20.62 1.23 20.05
C ALA A 91 -20.74 0.96 18.55
N ILE A 92 -21.95 0.66 18.08
CA ILE A 92 -22.31 0.63 16.66
C ILE A 92 -23.03 1.95 16.32
N SER A 93 -22.41 2.76 15.46
CA SER A 93 -23.01 4.00 14.94
C SER A 93 -23.96 3.68 13.78
N THR A 94 -25.24 4.02 13.91
CA THR A 94 -26.29 3.77 12.90
C THR A 94 -26.60 4.99 12.01
N GLY A 95 -25.67 5.94 11.87
CA GLY A 95 -25.83 7.13 11.01
C GLY A 95 -26.80 8.20 11.54
N ALA A 96 -27.80 7.83 12.34
CA ALA A 96 -28.59 8.73 13.17
C ALA A 96 -27.90 8.97 14.53
N THR A 97 -28.19 10.08 15.20
CA THR A 97 -27.60 10.61 16.44
C THR A 97 -27.65 9.69 17.69
N SER A 98 -27.99 8.41 17.55
CA SER A 98 -28.02 7.40 18.61
C SER A 98 -26.94 6.32 18.40
N SER A 99 -25.98 6.24 19.32
CA SER A 99 -25.05 5.10 19.40
C SER A 99 -25.75 3.90 20.04
N ILE A 100 -25.81 2.77 19.33
CA ILE A 100 -26.37 1.53 19.89
C ILE A 100 -25.22 0.69 20.45
N TYR A 101 -25.38 0.15 21.65
CA TYR A 101 -24.45 -0.81 22.26
C TYR A 101 -25.08 -2.22 22.26
N PRO A 102 -25.23 -2.88 21.11
CA PRO A 102 -25.99 -4.13 21.07
C PRO A 102 -25.25 -5.29 21.75
N VAL A 103 -23.92 -5.21 21.87
CA VAL A 103 -23.14 -6.14 22.69
C VAL A 103 -23.61 -6.09 24.14
N ARG A 104 -23.85 -4.88 24.66
CA ARG A 104 -24.23 -4.62 26.03
C ARG A 104 -25.54 -5.32 26.40
N GLN A 105 -26.53 -5.28 25.51
CA GLN A 105 -27.83 -5.91 25.76
C GLN A 105 -27.71 -7.43 25.98
N TRP A 106 -26.95 -8.12 25.13
CA TRP A 106 -26.76 -9.57 25.27
C TRP A 106 -25.84 -9.90 26.45
N ARG A 107 -24.78 -9.13 26.64
CA ARG A 107 -23.88 -9.26 27.80
C ARG A 107 -24.64 -9.12 29.12
N GLU A 108 -25.49 -8.10 29.28
CA GLU A 108 -26.27 -7.89 30.50
C GLU A 108 -27.29 -9.00 30.74
N LYS A 109 -27.97 -9.48 29.68
CA LYS A 109 -28.89 -10.63 29.79
C LYS A 109 -28.15 -11.92 30.19
N VAL A 110 -26.92 -12.11 29.71
CA VAL A 110 -26.08 -13.27 30.06
C VAL A 110 -25.53 -13.14 31.48
N ALA A 111 -25.01 -11.96 31.85
CA ALA A 111 -24.46 -11.69 33.18
C ALA A 111 -25.53 -11.77 34.28
N SER A 112 -26.76 -11.33 33.98
CA SER A 112 -27.91 -11.45 34.90
C SER A 112 -28.50 -12.86 34.98
N GLY A 113 -27.98 -13.83 34.20
CA GLY A 113 -28.48 -15.20 34.16
C GLY A 113 -29.84 -15.36 33.49
N ARG A 114 -30.41 -14.31 32.90
CA ARG A 114 -31.71 -14.36 32.18
C ARG A 114 -31.64 -15.27 30.96
N VAL A 115 -30.50 -15.27 30.28
CA VAL A 115 -30.19 -16.18 29.16
C VAL A 115 -28.75 -16.66 29.27
N THR A 116 -28.42 -17.76 28.61
CA THR A 116 -27.08 -18.35 28.57
C THR A 116 -26.34 -18.02 27.26
N GLY A 117 -27.05 -17.42 26.31
CA GLY A 117 -26.59 -16.97 25.00
C GLY A 117 -27.76 -16.46 24.16
N ALA A 118 -27.47 -15.71 23.10
CA ALA A 118 -28.49 -15.03 22.28
C ALA A 118 -29.44 -15.98 21.54
N PHE A 119 -29.00 -17.22 21.28
CA PHE A 119 -29.75 -18.24 20.55
C PHE A 119 -30.17 -19.39 21.49
N GLN A 120 -30.30 -19.13 22.79
CA GLN A 120 -30.78 -20.14 23.74
C GLN A 120 -32.15 -20.68 23.27
N GLY A 121 -32.26 -22.01 23.25
CA GLY A 121 -33.47 -22.71 22.81
C GLY A 121 -33.56 -22.92 21.29
N TRP A 122 -32.67 -22.33 20.50
CA TRP A 122 -32.64 -22.56 19.05
C TRP A 122 -32.11 -23.97 18.76
N ARG A 123 -32.90 -24.73 18.02
CA ARG A 123 -32.55 -26.03 17.41
C ARG A 123 -32.49 -25.82 15.91
N VAL A 124 -31.28 -25.66 15.39
CA VAL A 124 -31.02 -25.17 14.03
C VAL A 124 -30.55 -26.32 13.14
N LEU A 125 -31.22 -26.51 12.02
CA LEU A 125 -30.70 -27.31 10.92
C LEU A 125 -29.92 -26.40 9.96
N LEU A 126 -28.62 -26.64 9.82
CA LEU A 126 -27.74 -25.76 9.05
C LEU A 126 -27.45 -26.33 7.65
N MET A 127 -28.09 -25.78 6.63
CA MET A 127 -28.00 -26.17 5.21
C MET A 127 -27.19 -25.16 4.40
N VAL A 128 -25.90 -25.03 4.72
CA VAL A 128 -24.95 -24.19 3.98
C VAL A 128 -24.05 -25.10 3.16
N GLN A 129 -24.03 -24.96 1.83
CA GLN A 129 -23.27 -25.85 0.94
C GLN A 129 -21.75 -25.76 1.18
N GLU A 130 -21.23 -24.53 1.29
CA GLU A 130 -19.80 -24.28 1.42
C GLU A 130 -19.26 -24.70 2.82
N PRO A 131 -18.30 -25.65 2.91
CA PRO A 131 -17.88 -26.25 4.17
C PRO A 131 -17.28 -25.26 5.19
N THR A 132 -16.48 -24.27 4.76
CA THR A 132 -15.78 -23.36 5.68
C THR A 132 -16.75 -22.38 6.34
N ARG A 133 -17.69 -21.85 5.57
CA ARG A 133 -18.80 -20.98 6.02
C ARG A 133 -19.81 -21.75 6.84
N ARG A 134 -20.12 -23.01 6.50
CA ARG A 134 -20.91 -23.91 7.35
C ARG A 134 -20.25 -24.10 8.72
N ALA A 135 -18.94 -24.33 8.76
CA ALA A 135 -18.20 -24.47 10.01
C ALA A 135 -18.20 -23.17 10.84
N MET A 136 -18.07 -22.01 10.18
CA MET A 136 -18.17 -20.68 10.80
C MET A 136 -19.55 -20.44 11.43
N PHE A 137 -20.63 -20.63 10.68
CA PHE A 137 -21.98 -20.47 11.21
C PHE A 137 -22.29 -21.45 12.34
N LYS A 138 -21.82 -22.70 12.23
CA LYS A 138 -21.95 -23.70 13.30
C LYS A 138 -21.29 -23.22 14.60
N ARG A 139 -20.10 -22.61 14.52
CA ARG A 139 -19.40 -22.05 15.71
C ARG A 139 -20.12 -20.84 16.28
N LEU A 140 -20.59 -19.93 15.42
CA LEU A 140 -21.38 -18.76 15.81
C LEU A 140 -22.65 -19.15 16.56
N LEU A 141 -23.44 -20.07 15.98
CA LEU A 141 -24.68 -20.56 16.58
C LEU A 141 -24.43 -21.26 17.92
N LYS A 142 -23.40 -22.11 17.99
CA LYS A 142 -22.99 -22.76 19.25
C LYS A 142 -22.53 -21.76 20.31
N ALA A 143 -21.84 -20.69 19.92
CA ALA A 143 -21.41 -19.64 20.85
C ALA A 143 -22.62 -18.96 21.52
N GLY A 144 -23.70 -18.72 20.77
CA GLY A 144 -24.97 -18.24 21.30
C GLY A 144 -25.87 -19.30 21.94
N ARG A 145 -25.37 -20.51 22.22
CA ARG A 145 -26.10 -21.64 22.84
C ARG A 145 -27.22 -22.27 22.01
N ALA A 146 -27.14 -22.18 20.68
CA ALA A 146 -27.99 -22.99 19.81
C ALA A 146 -27.49 -24.44 19.71
N GLN A 147 -28.43 -25.37 19.57
CA GLN A 147 -28.17 -26.75 19.18
C GLN A 147 -28.18 -26.82 17.64
N VAL A 148 -27.09 -27.29 17.03
CA VAL A 148 -26.92 -27.30 15.57
C VAL A 148 -26.86 -28.73 15.06
N TYR A 149 -27.79 -29.09 14.19
CA TYR A 149 -27.88 -30.38 13.51
C TYR A 149 -27.33 -30.29 12.09
N HIS A 150 -26.85 -31.45 11.60
CA HIS A 150 -26.51 -31.66 10.20
C HIS A 150 -27.71 -32.29 9.48
N CYS A 151 -27.75 -32.22 8.14
CA CYS A 151 -28.75 -32.92 7.35
C CYS A 151 -28.26 -34.35 7.03
N PRO A 152 -29.08 -35.39 7.23
CA PRO A 152 -30.41 -35.37 7.86
C PRO A 152 -30.34 -35.25 9.40
N PRO A 153 -31.31 -34.58 10.05
CA PRO A 153 -31.37 -34.51 11.51
C PRO A 153 -31.74 -35.88 12.11
N PRO A 154 -31.39 -36.15 13.38
CA PRO A 154 -31.84 -37.34 14.09
C PRO A 154 -33.37 -37.40 14.18
N SER A 155 -33.97 -38.60 14.12
CA SER A 155 -35.44 -38.79 14.07
C SER A 155 -36.21 -38.20 15.26
N HIS A 156 -35.53 -37.93 16.38
CA HIS A 156 -36.09 -37.35 17.61
C HIS A 156 -35.84 -35.82 17.73
N ALA A 157 -35.20 -35.18 16.75
CA ALA A 157 -34.82 -33.77 16.83
C ALA A 157 -35.97 -32.85 16.40
N SER A 158 -36.46 -32.00 17.32
CA SER A 158 -37.47 -30.99 17.01
C SER A 158 -36.82 -29.71 16.46
N VAL A 159 -36.67 -29.60 15.14
CA VAL A 159 -36.04 -28.42 14.51
C VAL A 159 -36.93 -27.17 14.69
N THR A 160 -36.32 -26.06 15.11
CA THR A 160 -37.00 -24.75 15.28
C THR A 160 -36.71 -23.77 14.15
N HIS A 161 -35.53 -23.87 13.54
CA HIS A 161 -35.07 -22.97 12.48
C HIS A 161 -34.28 -23.78 11.46
N VAL A 162 -34.61 -23.64 10.18
CA VAL A 162 -33.78 -24.11 9.07
C VAL A 162 -33.00 -22.92 8.54
N MET A 163 -31.67 -22.97 8.56
CA MET A 163 -30.80 -21.91 8.03
C MET A 163 -30.12 -22.39 6.76
N ALA A 164 -30.53 -21.84 5.61
CA ALA A 164 -30.07 -22.29 4.29
C ALA A 164 -29.37 -21.18 3.48
N LYS A 165 -28.38 -21.57 2.66
CA LYS A 165 -27.78 -20.70 1.64
C LYS A 165 -27.23 -21.53 0.46
N PRO A 166 -27.81 -21.43 -0.76
CA PRO A 166 -29.08 -20.76 -1.12
C PRO A 166 -30.30 -21.50 -0.53
N ILE A 167 -31.46 -20.84 -0.49
CA ILE A 167 -32.72 -21.48 -0.12
C ILE A 167 -33.17 -22.34 -1.31
N THR A 168 -33.00 -23.66 -1.23
CA THR A 168 -33.44 -24.62 -2.28
C THR A 168 -34.78 -25.24 -1.93
N GLU A 169 -35.49 -25.82 -2.91
CA GLU A 169 -36.79 -26.49 -2.66
C GLU A 169 -36.69 -27.64 -1.64
N ASP A 170 -35.53 -28.31 -1.56
CA ASP A 170 -35.25 -29.36 -0.57
C ASP A 170 -35.31 -28.88 0.89
N SER A 171 -35.18 -27.58 1.14
CA SER A 171 -35.29 -26.99 2.49
C SER A 171 -36.72 -26.94 3.01
N LYS A 172 -37.74 -27.07 2.13
CA LYS A 172 -39.16 -27.01 2.47
C LYS A 172 -39.75 -28.33 3.00
N TYR A 173 -39.00 -29.45 2.95
CA TYR A 173 -39.47 -30.76 3.42
C TYR A 173 -39.38 -30.96 4.94
N GLN A 174 -38.97 -29.94 5.70
CA GLN A 174 -39.03 -29.93 7.17
C GLN A 174 -40.19 -29.06 7.68
N ASN A 175 -40.89 -29.53 8.71
CA ASN A 175 -42.00 -28.82 9.39
C ASN A 175 -41.56 -27.55 10.17
N ALA A 176 -40.44 -26.92 9.83
CA ALA A 176 -39.86 -25.78 10.54
C ALA A 176 -39.58 -24.59 9.59
N PRO A 177 -39.69 -23.33 10.05
CA PRO A 177 -39.49 -22.17 9.20
C PRO A 177 -38.05 -22.07 8.67
N CYS A 178 -37.93 -21.74 7.38
CA CYS A 178 -36.66 -21.51 6.69
C CYS A 178 -36.26 -20.03 6.72
N TYR A 179 -35.06 -19.74 7.20
CA TYR A 179 -34.51 -18.38 7.28
C TYR A 179 -33.17 -18.27 6.54
N PRO A 180 -32.89 -17.12 5.89
CA PRO A 180 -31.56 -16.83 5.39
C PRO A 180 -30.57 -16.66 6.55
N VAL A 181 -29.29 -16.90 6.30
CA VAL A 181 -28.23 -16.74 7.32
C VAL A 181 -28.11 -15.30 7.87
N SER A 182 -28.62 -14.31 7.16
CA SER A 182 -28.74 -12.91 7.63
C SER A 182 -29.67 -12.76 8.84
N HIS A 183 -30.63 -13.68 9.03
CA HIS A 183 -31.53 -13.69 10.20
C HIS A 183 -30.78 -13.77 11.54
N ILE A 184 -29.60 -14.43 11.55
CA ILE A 184 -28.74 -14.49 12.74
C ILE A 184 -28.35 -13.07 13.21
N VAL A 185 -28.03 -12.19 12.26
CA VAL A 185 -27.56 -10.84 12.55
C VAL A 185 -28.74 -9.93 12.87
N GLN A 186 -29.86 -10.10 12.18
CA GLN A 186 -31.10 -9.42 12.52
C GLN A 186 -31.55 -9.74 13.96
N HIS A 187 -31.40 -10.99 14.41
CA HIS A 187 -31.72 -11.36 15.79
C HIS A 187 -30.75 -10.73 16.81
N LEU A 188 -29.47 -10.63 16.48
CA LEU A 188 -28.47 -10.06 17.38
C LEU A 188 -28.61 -8.53 17.53
N PHE A 189 -28.97 -7.82 16.47
CA PHE A 189 -28.86 -6.35 16.40
C PHE A 189 -30.18 -5.63 16.08
N GLY A 190 -31.25 -6.35 15.76
CA GLY A 190 -32.55 -5.80 15.36
C GLY A 190 -32.59 -5.32 13.89
N SER A 191 -33.78 -4.88 13.47
CA SER A 191 -34.09 -4.46 12.09
C SER A 191 -33.43 -3.15 11.65
N ASN A 192 -32.90 -2.34 12.58
CA ASN A 192 -32.30 -1.03 12.28
C ASN A 192 -30.79 -1.10 11.99
N CYS A 193 -30.18 -2.29 12.04
CA CYS A 193 -28.75 -2.50 11.88
C CYS A 193 -28.41 -3.17 10.53
N VAL A 194 -29.11 -2.80 9.45
CA VAL A 194 -29.00 -3.46 8.13
C VAL A 194 -27.74 -3.02 7.36
N ASP A 195 -27.12 -1.90 7.74
CA ASP A 195 -25.92 -1.36 7.05
C ASP A 195 -24.59 -1.99 7.49
N MET A 196 -24.61 -2.96 8.43
CA MET A 196 -23.45 -3.84 8.56
C MET A 196 -23.42 -4.79 7.37
N LYS A 197 -22.70 -4.38 6.32
CA LYS A 197 -22.21 -5.27 5.27
C LYS A 197 -21.41 -6.40 5.93
N LEU A 198 -22.11 -7.42 6.37
CA LEU A 198 -21.54 -8.74 6.45
C LEU A 198 -21.08 -9.03 5.04
N ASN A 199 -19.84 -9.49 4.86
CA ASN A 199 -19.42 -10.08 3.59
C ASN A 199 -20.16 -11.42 3.41
N ILE A 200 -21.48 -11.35 3.37
CA ILE A 200 -22.39 -12.37 2.93
C ILE A 200 -22.79 -11.92 1.53
N THR A 201 -21.86 -12.02 0.58
CA THR A 201 -22.22 -11.98 -0.84
C THR A 201 -23.28 -13.05 -1.07
N ASP A 202 -24.48 -12.62 -1.42
CA ASP A 202 -25.53 -13.45 -2.01
C ASP A 202 -25.19 -13.61 -3.49
N ASP A 203 -24.40 -14.62 -3.80
CA ASP A 203 -24.31 -15.14 -5.16
C ASP A 203 -25.51 -16.08 -5.34
N HIS A 204 -26.58 -15.56 -5.94
CA HIS A 204 -27.63 -16.39 -6.50
C HIS A 204 -27.24 -16.80 -7.93
N PRO A 205 -27.22 -18.10 -8.27
CA PRO A 205 -27.24 -18.52 -9.66
C PRO A 205 -28.66 -18.34 -10.22
N ALA A 206 -28.79 -17.60 -11.31
CA ALA A 206 -30.03 -17.48 -12.05
C ALA A 206 -30.33 -18.82 -12.75
N GLU A 207 -31.42 -19.48 -12.33
CA GLU A 207 -32.08 -20.48 -13.16
C GLU A 207 -33.02 -19.78 -14.14
N THR A 208 -32.82 -20.12 -15.40
CA THR A 208 -33.55 -19.65 -16.57
C THR A 208 -35.02 -20.04 -16.49
N LYS A 209 -35.91 -19.08 -16.25
CA LYS A 209 -37.29 -19.15 -16.76
C LYS A 209 -37.58 -17.88 -17.56
N LYS A 210 -37.97 -18.08 -18.82
CA LYS A 210 -38.41 -17.04 -19.73
C LYS A 210 -39.57 -16.27 -19.08
N SER A 211 -39.30 -15.05 -18.64
CA SER A 211 -40.34 -14.05 -18.38
C SER A 211 -39.82 -12.71 -18.88
N ASN A 212 -40.61 -12.11 -19.77
CA ASN A 212 -40.44 -10.84 -20.46
C ASN A 212 -39.47 -9.86 -19.77
N PHE A 213 -38.41 -9.50 -20.52
CA PHE A 213 -37.38 -8.55 -20.15
C PHE A 213 -38.03 -7.18 -19.89
N VAL A 214 -38.14 -6.80 -18.62
CA VAL A 214 -38.25 -5.39 -18.25
C VAL A 214 -36.83 -4.88 -18.17
N ASP A 215 -36.51 -3.91 -19.01
CA ASP A 215 -35.20 -3.25 -19.10
C ASP A 215 -34.89 -2.59 -17.74
N VAL A 216 -34.12 -3.29 -16.91
CA VAL A 216 -33.70 -2.76 -15.61
C VAL A 216 -32.56 -1.79 -15.88
N ASP A 217 -32.83 -0.51 -15.64
CA ASP A 217 -31.87 0.56 -15.83
C ASP A 217 -30.67 0.41 -14.87
N PHE A 218 -29.57 -0.13 -15.39
CA PHE A 218 -28.30 -0.27 -14.67
C PHE A 218 -27.51 1.04 -14.57
N SER A 219 -27.99 2.15 -15.14
CA SER A 219 -27.28 3.43 -15.16
C SER A 219 -26.86 3.89 -13.76
N LYS A 220 -27.71 3.67 -12.76
CA LYS A 220 -27.41 4.04 -11.36
C LYS A 220 -26.27 3.21 -10.77
N LEU A 221 -26.31 1.89 -10.95
CA LEU A 221 -25.24 0.99 -10.48
C LEU A 221 -23.93 1.27 -11.22
N GLU A 222 -24.00 1.50 -12.53
CA GLU A 222 -22.85 1.87 -13.34
C GLU A 222 -22.23 3.19 -12.85
N THR A 223 -23.07 4.18 -12.53
CA THR A 223 -22.61 5.47 -11.99
C THR A 223 -21.97 5.30 -10.61
N GLU A 224 -22.57 4.51 -9.72
CA GLU A 224 -22.01 4.22 -8.39
C GLU A 224 -20.69 3.44 -8.46
N LEU A 225 -20.56 2.49 -9.39
CA LEU A 225 -19.32 1.76 -9.62
C LEU A 225 -18.23 2.63 -10.25
N LYS A 226 -18.59 3.51 -11.20
CA LYS A 226 -17.69 4.51 -11.76
C LYS A 226 -17.19 5.45 -10.66
N ASP A 227 -18.08 5.99 -9.83
CA ASP A 227 -17.71 6.87 -8.72
C ASP A 227 -16.81 6.14 -7.69
N TYR A 228 -17.11 4.88 -7.38
CA TYR A 228 -16.25 4.06 -6.53
C TYR A 228 -14.87 3.81 -7.16
N ALA A 229 -14.81 3.48 -8.45
CA ALA A 229 -13.56 3.26 -9.17
C ALA A 229 -12.71 4.54 -9.21
N VAL A 230 -13.32 5.68 -9.50
CA VAL A 230 -12.67 7.01 -9.47
C VAL A 230 -12.13 7.32 -8.07
N LYS A 231 -12.91 7.06 -7.01
CA LYS A 231 -12.46 7.23 -5.62
C LYS A 231 -11.30 6.31 -5.24
N GLN A 232 -11.25 5.09 -5.77
CA GLN A 232 -10.13 4.17 -5.54
C GLN A 232 -8.90 4.53 -6.40
N GLU A 233 -9.08 5.09 -7.59
CA GLU A 233 -8.00 5.59 -8.44
C GLU A 233 -7.37 6.87 -7.90
N ALA A 234 -8.14 7.72 -7.25
CA ALA A 234 -7.60 8.90 -6.56
C ALA A 234 -6.71 8.53 -5.35
N ARG A 235 -6.75 7.29 -4.86
CA ARG A 235 -5.94 6.86 -3.71
C ARG A 235 -4.49 6.58 -4.12
N PRO A 236 -3.52 7.00 -3.30
CA PRO A 236 -2.12 6.65 -3.47
C PRO A 236 -1.92 5.13 -3.46
N ARG A 237 -1.41 4.58 -4.57
CA ARG A 237 -1.18 3.13 -4.74
C ARG A 237 0.26 2.70 -4.38
N LEU A 238 1.19 3.65 -4.37
CA LEU A 238 2.54 3.51 -3.83
C LEU A 238 2.67 4.42 -2.61
N CYS A 239 2.97 3.82 -1.46
CA CYS A 239 3.16 4.55 -0.20
C CYS A 239 4.55 4.26 0.36
N PHE A 240 5.30 5.32 0.65
CA PHE A 240 6.63 5.23 1.24
C PHE A 240 6.58 5.70 2.69
N LEU A 241 6.23 4.79 3.61
CA LEU A 241 6.02 5.11 5.04
C LEU A 241 7.31 5.55 5.75
N GLU A 242 8.47 5.21 5.19
CA GLU A 242 9.78 5.64 5.68
C GLU A 242 9.98 7.17 5.65
N PHE A 243 9.20 7.90 4.86
CA PHE A 243 9.24 9.36 4.83
C PHE A 243 8.35 10.02 5.90
N LEU A 244 7.55 9.27 6.66
CA LEU A 244 6.70 9.82 7.73
C LEU A 244 7.48 10.45 8.89
N GLY A 245 8.76 10.08 9.06
CA GLY A 245 9.64 10.65 10.08
C GLY A 245 10.36 11.93 9.63
N TYR A 246 10.16 12.39 8.39
CA TYR A 246 10.75 13.63 7.90
C TYR A 246 9.87 14.78 8.39
N HIS A 247 10.39 15.56 9.33
CA HIS A 247 9.74 16.78 9.81
C HIS A 247 10.25 17.99 9.04
N ASP A 248 9.46 19.07 9.04
CA ASP A 248 9.90 20.35 8.48
C ASP A 248 11.19 20.80 9.20
N PRO A 249 12.36 20.81 8.51
CA PRO A 249 13.62 21.17 9.12
C PRO A 249 13.70 22.68 9.44
N TYR A 250 12.73 23.48 8.97
CA TYR A 250 12.70 24.94 9.14
C TYR A 250 11.95 25.39 10.39
N HIS A 251 11.58 24.47 11.28
CA HIS A 251 11.12 24.83 12.63
C HIS A 251 12.33 25.29 13.45
N LEU A 252 12.38 26.59 13.80
CA LEU A 252 13.55 27.27 14.40
C LEU A 252 14.27 26.42 15.48
N GLN A 253 15.44 25.90 15.13
CA GLN A 253 16.50 25.63 16.10
C GLN A 253 17.46 26.80 16.10
N SER A 254 17.42 27.58 17.19
CA SER A 254 18.23 28.76 17.51
C SER A 254 19.74 28.49 17.66
N GLN A 255 20.30 27.48 17.01
CA GLN A 255 21.71 27.06 17.18
C GLN A 255 22.44 26.78 15.85
N ALA A 256 22.04 27.40 14.74
CA ALA A 256 22.91 27.47 13.57
C ALA A 256 23.94 28.59 13.79
N THR A 257 24.96 28.32 14.61
CA THR A 257 26.23 29.05 14.55
C THR A 257 26.72 29.05 13.11
N GLU A 258 27.20 30.18 12.60
CA GLU A 258 27.78 30.32 11.26
C GLU A 258 28.88 29.27 11.02
N THR A 259 28.51 28.13 10.46
CA THR A 259 29.46 27.13 9.98
C THR A 259 30.12 27.69 8.73
N ASP A 260 31.37 28.11 8.87
CA ASP A 260 32.19 28.61 7.78
C ASP A 260 32.74 27.45 6.94
N PHE A 261 32.44 27.45 5.64
CA PHE A 261 32.94 26.46 4.69
C PHE A 261 34.18 26.95 3.91
N SER A 262 34.74 28.12 4.23
CA SER A 262 35.89 28.72 3.53
C SER A 262 37.09 27.76 3.39
N ASN A 263 37.42 27.05 4.47
CA ASN A 263 38.52 26.08 4.51
C ASN A 263 38.31 24.88 3.56
N VAL A 264 37.05 24.51 3.28
CA VAL A 264 36.72 23.37 2.40
C VAL A 264 37.10 23.68 0.95
N GLY A 265 36.93 24.94 0.52
CA GLY A 265 37.36 25.39 -0.81
C GLY A 265 38.85 25.18 -1.02
N SER A 266 39.68 25.66 -0.08
CA SER A 266 41.13 25.49 -0.13
C SER A 266 41.56 24.03 -0.09
N MET A 267 40.89 23.17 0.70
CA MET A 267 41.15 21.72 0.70
C MET A 267 40.90 21.08 -0.67
N ILE A 268 39.80 21.45 -1.35
CA ILE A 268 39.48 20.96 -2.69
C ILE A 268 40.54 21.42 -3.70
N GLU A 269 40.95 22.70 -3.64
CA GLU A 269 42.01 23.25 -4.50
C GLU A 269 43.35 22.54 -4.30
N CYS A 270 43.66 22.12 -3.07
CA CYS A 270 44.85 21.32 -2.75
C CYS A 270 44.70 19.81 -3.04
N GLY A 271 43.57 19.36 -3.58
CA GLY A 271 43.31 17.94 -3.89
C GLY A 271 42.99 17.07 -2.67
N LEU A 272 42.75 17.66 -1.50
CA LEU A 272 42.41 16.98 -0.25
C LEU A 272 40.91 16.65 -0.16
N PHE A 273 40.41 15.89 -1.14
CA PHE A 273 38.98 15.61 -1.27
C PHE A 273 38.37 14.84 -0.09
N ILE A 274 39.13 13.95 0.55
CA ILE A 274 38.65 13.17 1.70
C ILE A 274 38.45 14.08 2.91
N ASP A 275 39.42 14.94 3.21
CA ASP A 275 39.36 15.86 4.35
C ASP A 275 38.29 16.94 4.15
N ALA A 276 38.16 17.45 2.92
CA ALA A 276 37.10 18.37 2.53
C ALA A 276 35.71 17.76 2.74
N LEU A 277 35.54 16.50 2.34
CA LEU A 277 34.27 15.79 2.49
C LEU A 277 33.94 15.50 3.96
N ASP A 278 34.93 15.09 4.76
CA ASP A 278 34.75 14.83 6.18
C ASP A 278 34.41 16.11 6.96
N SER A 279 34.96 17.26 6.54
CA SER A 279 34.60 18.59 7.06
C SER A 279 33.13 18.92 6.78
N ILE A 280 32.65 18.67 5.56
CA ILE A 280 31.23 18.86 5.22
C ILE A 280 30.35 17.87 5.99
N ARG A 281 30.77 16.61 6.16
CA ARG A 281 30.01 15.58 6.88
C ARG A 281 29.65 16.00 8.31
N GLY A 282 30.56 16.69 9.00
CA GLY A 282 30.32 17.22 10.35
C GLY A 282 29.37 18.42 10.41
N ALA A 283 29.06 19.03 9.26
CA ALA A 283 28.30 20.27 9.13
C ALA A 283 26.93 20.10 8.41
N VAL A 284 26.49 18.88 8.13
CA VAL A 284 25.17 18.63 7.53
C VAL A 284 24.06 18.70 8.60
N PHE A 285 23.48 19.89 8.75
CA PHE A 285 22.36 20.14 9.67
C PHE A 285 21.07 20.51 8.92
N PRO A 286 19.89 20.32 9.55
CA PRO A 286 18.62 20.83 9.03
C PRO A 286 18.68 22.33 8.72
N GLY A 287 18.26 22.71 7.51
CA GLY A 287 18.22 24.10 7.02
C GLY A 287 19.56 24.67 6.53
N LEU A 288 20.68 24.00 6.77
CA LEU A 288 22.01 24.42 6.33
C LEU A 288 22.46 23.62 5.11
N LEU A 289 22.83 24.33 4.04
CA LEU A 289 23.31 23.73 2.79
C LEU A 289 24.78 24.11 2.55
N PRO A 290 25.70 23.14 2.40
CA PRO A 290 27.08 23.45 2.01
C PRO A 290 27.10 24.02 0.58
N PRO A 291 28.06 24.87 0.20
CA PRO A 291 28.13 25.44 -1.14
C PRO A 291 28.03 24.37 -2.25
N ALA A 292 27.11 24.58 -3.19
CA ALA A 292 26.84 23.60 -4.26
C ALA A 292 28.10 23.29 -5.10
N ALA A 293 28.98 24.27 -5.27
CA ALA A 293 30.25 24.10 -5.98
C ALA A 293 31.10 22.96 -5.40
N TYR A 294 31.13 22.80 -4.06
CA TYR A 294 31.94 21.77 -3.42
C TYR A 294 31.40 20.37 -3.70
N LEU A 295 30.07 20.18 -3.64
CA LEU A 295 29.47 18.89 -4.00
C LEU A 295 29.63 18.59 -5.49
N VAL A 296 29.58 19.59 -6.35
CA VAL A 296 29.87 19.43 -7.79
C VAL A 296 31.32 18.99 -8.01
N SER A 297 32.29 19.55 -7.27
CA SER A 297 33.69 19.10 -7.31
C SER A 297 33.86 17.67 -6.81
N PHE A 298 33.12 17.24 -5.78
CA PHE A 298 33.13 15.84 -5.32
C PHE A 298 32.53 14.88 -6.35
N LEU A 299 31.44 15.27 -7.02
CA LEU A 299 30.87 14.51 -8.13
C LEU A 299 31.87 14.39 -9.28
N GLU A 300 32.56 15.48 -9.62
CA GLU A 300 33.57 15.49 -10.67
C GLU A 300 34.74 14.55 -10.31
N TYR A 301 35.25 14.63 -9.08
CA TYR A 301 36.30 13.73 -8.60
C TYR A 301 35.86 12.26 -8.60
N ALA A 302 34.62 11.95 -8.19
CA ALA A 302 34.07 10.61 -8.24
C ALA A 302 33.99 10.06 -9.69
N GLN A 303 33.63 10.89 -10.66
CA GLN A 303 33.49 10.50 -12.08
C GLN A 303 34.82 10.26 -12.79
N GLN A 304 35.94 10.75 -12.25
CA GLN A 304 37.27 10.53 -12.82
C GLN A 304 37.75 9.08 -12.65
N GLY A 305 37.13 8.29 -11.77
CA GLY A 305 37.47 6.89 -11.50
C GLY A 305 38.69 6.70 -10.59
N SER A 306 39.40 7.77 -10.22
CA SER A 306 40.52 7.76 -9.28
C SER A 306 40.10 7.80 -7.80
N ALA A 307 38.81 8.04 -7.52
CA ALA A 307 38.27 8.12 -6.18
C ALA A 307 38.30 6.77 -5.44
N THR A 308 38.68 6.79 -4.17
CA THR A 308 38.73 5.59 -3.32
C THR A 308 37.33 5.12 -2.93
N SER A 309 37.18 3.83 -2.65
CA SER A 309 35.91 3.26 -2.15
C SER A 309 35.45 3.91 -0.84
N VAL A 310 36.39 4.32 0.02
CA VAL A 310 36.13 5.05 1.27
C VAL A 310 35.51 6.42 0.97
N PHE A 311 36.10 7.18 0.04
CA PHE A 311 35.55 8.46 -0.39
C PHE A 311 34.13 8.30 -0.94
N LEU A 312 33.91 7.36 -1.86
CA LEU A 312 32.60 7.13 -2.48
C LEU A 312 31.52 6.76 -1.45
N ARG A 313 31.86 5.91 -0.47
CA ARG A 313 30.97 5.55 0.63
C ARG A 313 30.62 6.76 1.51
N ASN A 314 31.62 7.55 1.90
CA ASN A 314 31.41 8.75 2.71
C ASN A 314 30.59 9.79 1.94
N PHE A 315 30.84 9.93 0.64
CA PHE A 315 30.15 10.88 -0.22
C PHE A 315 28.67 10.51 -0.35
N ARG A 316 28.38 9.24 -0.58
CA ARG A 316 27.03 8.68 -0.51
C ARG A 316 26.36 9.02 0.82
N GLN A 317 27.03 8.79 1.95
CA GLN A 317 26.48 9.10 3.26
C GLN A 317 26.15 10.59 3.41
N VAL A 318 27.03 11.50 2.98
CA VAL A 318 26.80 12.94 2.99
C VAL A 318 25.59 13.31 2.13
N MET A 319 25.48 12.77 0.90
CA MET A 319 24.35 13.02 0.01
C MET A 319 23.02 12.57 0.62
N TYR A 320 22.96 11.38 1.21
CA TYR A 320 21.76 10.90 1.90
C TYR A 320 21.43 11.71 3.16
N SER A 321 22.43 12.10 3.96
CA SER A 321 22.22 13.00 5.10
C SER A 321 21.64 14.33 4.65
N LEU A 322 22.17 14.94 3.57
CA LEU A 322 21.65 16.19 3.00
C LEU A 322 20.20 16.05 2.54
N LEU A 323 19.86 14.93 1.91
CA LEU A 323 18.48 14.65 1.48
C LEU A 323 17.53 14.52 2.68
N ILE A 324 17.98 13.92 3.78
CA ILE A 324 17.20 13.72 5.01
C ILE A 324 17.02 15.02 5.78
N THR A 325 18.07 15.80 5.95
CA THR A 325 18.04 17.05 6.73
C THR A 325 17.48 18.22 5.93
N ASN A 326 17.59 18.19 4.60
CA ASN A 326 17.11 19.24 3.71
C ASN A 326 16.24 18.67 2.56
N PRO A 327 15.11 17.99 2.86
CA PRO A 327 14.26 17.35 1.86
C PRO A 327 13.67 18.36 0.87
N PRO A 328 13.95 18.26 -0.45
CA PRO A 328 13.49 19.21 -1.46
C PRO A 328 11.96 19.33 -1.56
N TRP A 329 11.24 18.27 -1.18
CA TRP A 329 9.79 18.20 -1.22
C TRP A 329 9.07 18.82 -0.01
N LEU A 330 9.80 19.21 1.05
CA LEU A 330 9.27 19.97 2.19
C LEU A 330 9.82 21.41 2.23
N ALA A 331 10.86 21.70 1.45
CA ALA A 331 11.65 22.92 1.59
C ALA A 331 11.24 24.08 0.64
N PRO A 332 11.63 25.32 0.98
CA PRO A 332 11.49 26.49 0.10
C PRO A 332 12.13 26.27 -1.28
N ILE A 333 11.76 27.12 -2.25
CA ILE A 333 12.28 27.09 -3.63
C ILE A 333 13.83 27.06 -3.70
N GLY A 334 14.52 27.64 -2.70
CA GLY A 334 15.98 27.66 -2.61
C GLY A 334 16.61 26.26 -2.58
N VAL A 335 16.05 25.32 -1.82
CA VAL A 335 16.61 23.96 -1.71
C VAL A 335 16.38 23.15 -2.98
N LYS A 336 15.24 23.35 -3.64
CA LYS A 336 14.98 22.74 -4.96
C LYS A 336 16.02 23.22 -5.97
N LYS A 337 16.28 24.53 -6.04
CA LYS A 337 17.33 25.11 -6.90
C LYS A 337 18.71 24.54 -6.58
N TYR A 338 19.02 24.36 -5.29
CA TYR A 338 20.27 23.75 -4.84
C TYR A 338 20.46 22.34 -5.40
N PHE A 339 19.47 21.46 -5.24
CA PHE A 339 19.56 20.10 -5.79
C PHE A 339 19.55 20.08 -7.32
N THR A 340 18.86 21.02 -7.99
CA THR A 340 19.00 21.20 -9.45
C THR A 340 20.44 21.51 -9.86
N GLN A 341 21.14 22.34 -9.08
CA GLN A 341 22.51 22.73 -9.35
C GLN A 341 23.51 21.59 -9.08
N VAL A 342 23.30 20.82 -8.02
CA VAL A 342 24.19 19.71 -7.63
C VAL A 342 23.97 18.47 -8.50
N LEU A 343 22.72 18.11 -8.79
CA LEU A 343 22.37 16.86 -9.48
C LEU A 343 22.38 16.97 -11.01
N GLN A 344 23.34 17.70 -11.55
CA GLN A 344 23.62 17.74 -12.98
C GLN A 344 25.06 17.29 -13.22
N CYS A 345 25.36 16.85 -14.45
CA CYS A 345 26.72 16.49 -14.81
C CYS A 345 27.66 17.71 -14.59
N PRO A 346 28.72 17.59 -13.76
CA PRO A 346 29.68 18.67 -13.50
C PRO A 346 30.29 19.26 -14.78
N ARG A 347 30.48 18.42 -15.81
CA ARG A 347 31.08 18.79 -17.09
C ARG A 347 30.07 19.40 -18.07
N CYS A 348 28.95 18.72 -18.31
CA CYS A 348 27.99 19.14 -19.32
C CYS A 348 26.99 20.20 -18.83
N LYS A 349 26.61 20.15 -17.54
CA LYS A 349 25.60 21.04 -16.94
C LYS A 349 24.29 21.14 -17.73
N THR A 350 23.89 20.03 -18.35
CA THR A 350 22.70 19.90 -19.21
C THR A 350 21.44 19.46 -18.45
N GLY A 351 21.48 19.47 -17.12
CA GLY A 351 20.36 19.09 -16.25
C GLY A 351 20.40 17.66 -15.72
N LEU A 352 19.34 17.29 -15.00
CA LEU A 352 19.23 16.04 -14.24
C LEU A 352 19.08 14.82 -15.16
N TRP A 353 18.24 14.90 -16.20
CA TRP A 353 17.98 13.76 -17.07
C TRP A 353 19.24 13.25 -17.81
N PRO A 354 20.02 14.10 -18.50
CA PRO A 354 21.24 13.62 -19.16
C PRO A 354 22.26 13.01 -18.19
N PHE A 355 22.28 13.47 -16.95
CA PHE A 355 23.12 12.92 -15.90
C PHE A 355 22.63 11.55 -15.44
N LEU A 356 21.33 11.41 -15.20
CA LEU A 356 20.68 10.14 -14.89
C LEU A 356 20.86 9.13 -16.03
N GLU A 357 20.61 9.52 -17.27
CA GLU A 357 20.81 8.70 -18.47
C GLU A 357 22.26 8.20 -18.57
N THR A 358 23.24 9.07 -18.30
CA THR A 358 24.66 8.69 -18.27
C THR A 358 24.95 7.62 -17.22
N ALA A 359 24.39 7.75 -16.02
CA ALA A 359 24.58 6.76 -14.96
C ALA A 359 23.99 5.38 -15.33
N ILE A 360 22.81 5.36 -15.96
CA ILE A 360 22.17 4.14 -16.45
C ILE A 360 23.00 3.52 -17.58
N SER A 361 23.35 4.32 -18.59
CA SER A 361 24.12 3.88 -19.75
C SER A 361 25.48 3.32 -19.36
N TYR A 362 26.19 3.96 -18.41
CA TYR A 362 27.48 3.47 -17.92
C TYR A 362 27.34 2.10 -17.25
N CYS A 363 26.31 1.90 -16.41
CA CYS A 363 26.05 0.60 -15.80
C CYS A 363 25.70 -0.49 -16.83
N LEU A 364 25.13 -0.12 -17.98
CA LEU A 364 24.83 -1.00 -19.10
C LEU A 364 25.99 -1.17 -20.10
N SER A 365 27.16 -0.60 -19.83
CA SER A 365 28.29 -0.55 -20.78
C SER A 365 27.87 -0.02 -22.16
N SER A 366 26.96 0.97 -22.17
CA SER A 366 26.40 1.56 -23.37
C SER A 366 27.19 2.82 -23.77
N GLU A 367 27.38 3.04 -25.07
CA GLU A 367 28.17 4.17 -25.60
C GLU A 367 27.50 5.55 -25.42
N VAL A 368 26.22 5.57 -25.02
CA VAL A 368 25.42 6.79 -24.92
C VAL A 368 25.58 7.43 -23.54
N THR A 369 26.68 8.15 -23.36
CA THR A 369 26.95 8.99 -22.19
C THR A 369 27.01 10.46 -22.61
N CYS A 370 26.75 11.40 -21.68
CA CYS A 370 26.81 12.83 -22.01
C CYS A 370 28.20 13.30 -22.48
N HIS A 371 29.26 12.59 -22.07
CA HIS A 371 30.63 12.73 -22.54
C HIS A 371 31.37 11.39 -22.35
N PRO A 372 32.54 11.19 -22.98
CA PRO A 372 33.37 10.02 -22.72
C PRO A 372 33.74 9.90 -21.22
N LEU A 373 33.54 8.71 -20.66
CA LEU A 373 33.90 8.35 -19.29
C LEU A 373 35.11 7.39 -19.30
N PRO A 374 35.86 7.28 -18.18
CA PRO A 374 37.00 6.36 -18.09
C PRO A 374 36.60 4.92 -18.45
N GLY A 375 37.41 4.26 -19.28
CA GLY A 375 37.24 2.85 -19.68
C GLY A 375 38.42 1.98 -19.25
N PRO A 376 38.27 0.64 -19.12
CA PRO A 376 37.01 -0.14 -19.06
C PRO A 376 36.22 0.14 -17.76
N ALA A 377 35.00 -0.42 -17.66
CA ALA A 377 34.09 -0.18 -16.54
C ALA A 377 34.72 -0.55 -15.18
N LEU A 378 35.21 0.46 -14.46
CA LEU A 378 35.88 0.25 -13.18
C LEU A 378 34.83 -0.13 -12.11
N PRO A 379 35.04 -1.19 -11.32
CA PRO A 379 34.04 -1.62 -10.33
C PRO A 379 33.60 -0.53 -9.34
N THR A 380 34.52 0.36 -8.94
CA THR A 380 34.22 1.51 -8.07
C THR A 380 33.31 2.53 -8.75
N LEU A 381 33.52 2.79 -10.03
CA LEU A 381 32.72 3.74 -10.81
C LEU A 381 31.34 3.17 -11.15
N LEU A 382 31.23 1.87 -11.43
CA LEU A 382 29.95 1.15 -11.54
C LEU A 382 29.14 1.23 -10.24
N HIS A 383 29.80 1.04 -9.10
CA HIS A 383 29.15 1.15 -7.79
C HIS A 383 28.68 2.58 -7.53
N PHE A 384 29.50 3.59 -7.82
CA PHE A 384 29.14 4.99 -7.72
C PHE A 384 27.91 5.34 -8.56
N HIS A 385 27.87 4.94 -9.83
CA HIS A 385 26.69 5.18 -10.67
C HIS A 385 25.45 4.45 -10.17
N SER A 386 25.59 3.23 -9.65
CA SER A 386 24.48 2.50 -9.03
C SER A 386 23.95 3.22 -7.77
N ASP A 387 24.83 3.73 -6.92
CA ASP A 387 24.47 4.52 -5.74
C ASP A 387 23.79 5.84 -6.11
N LEU A 388 24.24 6.48 -7.19
CA LEU A 388 23.62 7.68 -7.74
C LEU A 388 22.19 7.39 -8.22
N LEU A 389 21.96 6.28 -8.93
CA LEU A 389 20.61 5.86 -9.34
C LEU A 389 19.70 5.60 -8.13
N ALA A 390 20.21 4.92 -7.11
CA ALA A 390 19.48 4.70 -5.87
C ALA A 390 19.14 6.03 -5.15
N PHE A 391 20.06 7.00 -5.17
CA PHE A 391 19.84 8.33 -4.62
C PHE A 391 18.74 9.09 -5.38
N PHE A 392 18.77 9.10 -6.72
CA PHE A 392 17.71 9.69 -7.53
C PHE A 392 16.35 9.03 -7.28
N LEU A 393 16.32 7.70 -7.18
CA LEU A 393 15.10 6.97 -6.82
C LEU A 393 14.57 7.44 -5.47
N LYS A 394 15.42 7.53 -4.44
CA LYS A 394 15.03 8.01 -3.11
C LYS A 394 14.47 9.42 -3.14
N LEU A 395 15.14 10.33 -3.87
CA LEU A 395 14.71 11.71 -4.06
C LEU A 395 13.29 11.77 -4.67
N PHE A 396 13.05 11.01 -5.74
CA PHE A 396 11.78 10.98 -6.45
C PHE A 396 10.67 10.29 -5.65
N GLN A 397 10.99 9.26 -4.86
CA GLN A 397 10.06 8.63 -3.92
C GLN A 397 9.59 9.64 -2.85
N GLY A 398 10.49 10.50 -2.37
CA GLY A 398 10.16 11.58 -1.44
C GLY A 398 9.22 12.64 -2.06
N GLU A 399 9.45 13.05 -3.31
CA GLU A 399 8.54 13.96 -4.01
C GLU A 399 7.15 13.35 -4.22
N LEU A 400 7.08 12.08 -4.62
CA LEU A 400 5.81 11.36 -4.74
C LEU A 400 5.10 11.23 -3.38
N HIS A 401 5.85 10.96 -2.31
CA HIS A 401 5.31 10.91 -0.95
C HIS A 401 4.70 12.25 -0.51
N SER A 402 5.34 13.38 -0.82
CA SER A 402 4.82 14.72 -0.49
C SER A 402 3.48 14.98 -1.17
N VAL A 403 3.37 14.67 -2.48
CA VAL A 403 2.11 14.79 -3.24
C VAL A 403 1.02 13.87 -2.67
N THR A 404 1.40 12.65 -2.27
CA THR A 404 0.52 11.63 -1.69
C THR A 404 0.00 12.03 -0.30
N THR A 405 0.83 12.62 0.55
CA THR A 405 0.50 12.92 1.97
C THR A 405 -0.28 14.23 2.13
N GLY A 406 -0.09 15.18 1.21
CA GLY A 406 -0.91 16.40 1.14
C GLY A 406 -2.42 16.13 1.04
N ASP A 407 -2.81 14.98 0.48
CA ASP A 407 -4.21 14.54 0.43
C ASP A 407 -4.69 13.85 1.72
N PHE A 408 -3.80 13.30 2.55
CA PHE A 408 -4.14 12.63 3.81
C PHE A 408 -4.31 13.59 5.00
N LEU A 409 -3.54 14.67 5.07
CA LEU A 409 -3.52 15.61 6.22
C LEU A 409 -4.60 16.70 6.15
N LEU A 410 -5.34 16.83 5.05
CA LEU A 410 -6.48 17.75 4.94
C LEU A 410 -7.66 17.42 5.85
N SER A 411 -7.63 16.29 6.57
CA SER A 411 -8.61 15.96 7.61
C SER A 411 -8.26 16.51 9.00
N VAL A 412 -7.07 17.12 9.19
CA VAL A 412 -6.66 17.73 10.47
C VAL A 412 -6.02 19.10 10.22
N GLY A 413 -6.88 20.11 10.05
CA GLY A 413 -6.75 21.46 10.62
C GLY A 413 -5.42 22.24 10.57
N THR A 414 -4.47 21.93 9.68
CA THR A 414 -3.23 22.71 9.58
C THR A 414 -2.99 23.06 8.12
N GLY A 415 -3.15 24.34 7.79
CA GLY A 415 -2.99 24.87 6.44
C GLY A 415 -1.54 24.80 5.97
N VAL A 416 -1.12 23.63 5.50
CA VAL A 416 0.08 23.51 4.65
C VAL A 416 -0.41 23.67 3.21
N SER A 417 0.07 24.72 2.55
CA SER A 417 -0.32 25.05 1.19
C SER A 417 -0.10 23.86 0.25
N LYS A 418 -1.06 23.62 -0.66
CA LYS A 418 -0.88 22.72 -1.80
C LYS A 418 0.40 23.17 -2.53
N GLY A 419 1.48 22.41 -2.37
CA GLY A 419 2.70 22.61 -3.14
C GLY A 419 2.35 22.47 -4.61
N SER A 420 2.19 23.61 -5.29
CA SER A 420 2.09 23.66 -6.74
C SER A 420 3.22 22.83 -7.36
N ALA A 421 2.91 22.03 -8.40
CA ALA A 421 3.91 21.28 -9.16
C ALA A 421 5.02 22.17 -9.78
N SER A 422 4.90 23.49 -9.66
CA SER A 422 5.97 24.46 -9.91
C SER A 422 7.21 24.15 -9.07
N GLY A 423 8.20 23.52 -9.70
CA GLY A 423 9.52 23.29 -9.14
C GLY A 423 9.82 21.86 -8.68
N SER A 424 8.96 20.87 -8.94
CA SER A 424 9.30 19.45 -8.71
C SER A 424 10.53 19.05 -9.53
N LEU A 425 11.53 18.45 -8.87
CA LEU A 425 12.73 17.93 -9.50
C LEU A 425 12.40 16.74 -10.38
N LEU A 426 11.50 15.86 -9.94
CA LEU A 426 10.98 14.73 -10.70
C LEU A 426 10.33 15.23 -11.99
N TYR A 427 9.37 16.16 -11.87
CA TYR A 427 8.63 16.66 -13.02
C TYR A 427 9.55 17.41 -14.01
N GLY A 428 10.46 18.23 -13.50
CA GLY A 428 11.45 18.95 -14.31
C GLY A 428 12.53 18.06 -14.94
N THR A 429 12.77 16.87 -14.39
CA THR A 429 13.69 15.88 -14.97
C THR A 429 13.06 15.19 -16.18
N PHE A 430 11.79 14.79 -16.07
CA PHE A 430 11.18 13.90 -17.06
C PHE A 430 10.25 14.61 -18.04
N TRP A 431 9.73 15.80 -17.74
CA TRP A 431 8.80 16.50 -18.64
C TRP A 431 9.23 17.95 -18.88
N THR A 432 9.41 18.29 -20.15
CA THR A 432 9.49 19.70 -20.53
C THR A 432 8.13 20.38 -20.37
N VAL A 433 8.10 21.72 -20.42
CA VAL A 433 6.84 22.50 -20.33
C VAL A 433 5.80 22.05 -21.37
N TRP A 434 6.25 21.58 -22.53
CA TRP A 434 5.41 21.16 -23.66
C TRP A 434 4.96 19.70 -23.59
N GLU A 435 5.63 18.86 -22.80
CA GLU A 435 5.32 17.43 -22.67
C GLU A 435 4.42 17.14 -21.46
N ARG A 436 4.03 18.16 -20.69
CA ARG A 436 3.28 18.02 -19.43
C ARG A 436 1.97 17.25 -19.57
N SER A 437 1.32 17.32 -20.72
CA SER A 437 0.06 16.63 -21.00
C SER A 437 0.24 15.17 -21.45
N THR A 438 1.46 14.66 -21.60
CA THR A 438 1.70 13.28 -22.06
C THR A 438 2.57 12.52 -21.07
N LEU A 439 2.17 11.30 -20.72
CA LEU A 439 3.00 10.43 -19.86
C LEU A 439 4.32 10.05 -20.55
N LEU A 440 4.27 9.82 -21.86
CA LEU A 440 5.41 9.43 -22.69
C LEU A 440 6.22 10.62 -23.24
N SER A 441 6.92 11.33 -22.36
CA SER A 441 7.95 12.29 -22.78
C SER A 441 9.15 11.60 -23.45
N LYS A 442 10.02 12.37 -24.09
CA LYS A 442 11.29 11.83 -24.64
C LYS A 442 12.13 11.11 -23.58
N ALA A 443 12.22 11.67 -22.37
CA ALA A 443 12.96 11.08 -21.25
C ALA A 443 12.32 9.76 -20.78
N VAL A 444 10.99 9.70 -20.65
CA VAL A 444 10.29 8.47 -20.24
C VAL A 444 10.44 7.36 -21.28
N LYS A 445 10.31 7.69 -22.57
CA LYS A 445 10.56 6.73 -23.67
C LYS A 445 11.97 6.16 -23.59
N LYS A 446 12.96 7.02 -23.37
CA LYS A 446 14.36 6.60 -23.26
C LYS A 446 14.62 5.75 -22.00
N LEU A 447 13.99 6.08 -20.87
CA LEU A 447 14.05 5.26 -19.65
C LEU A 447 13.49 3.84 -19.91
N ILE A 448 12.37 3.73 -20.63
CA ILE A 448 11.77 2.43 -20.98
C ILE A 448 12.73 1.61 -21.85
N GLN A 449 13.35 2.23 -22.87
CA GLN A 449 14.35 1.57 -23.70
C GLN A 449 15.53 1.05 -22.87
N LEU A 450 16.03 1.84 -21.94
CA LEU A 450 17.14 1.45 -21.06
C LEU A 450 16.72 0.34 -20.08
N LEU A 451 15.49 0.38 -19.56
CA LEU A 451 14.91 -0.68 -18.72
C LEU A 451 14.83 -2.00 -19.49
N VAL A 452 14.29 -2.00 -20.72
CA VAL A 452 14.22 -3.22 -21.54
C VAL A 452 15.61 -3.77 -21.83
N LYS A 453 16.57 -2.90 -22.18
CA LYS A 453 17.98 -3.30 -22.35
C LYS A 453 18.56 -3.91 -21.08
N ALA A 454 18.31 -3.31 -19.92
CA ALA A 454 18.77 -3.81 -18.63
C ALA A 454 18.21 -5.20 -18.31
N LEU A 455 16.92 -5.44 -18.59
CA LEU A 455 16.27 -6.74 -18.38
C LEU A 455 16.85 -7.84 -19.28
N ILE A 456 17.13 -7.51 -20.55
CA ILE A 456 17.77 -8.44 -21.49
C ILE A 456 19.16 -8.84 -20.99
N GLU A 457 19.96 -7.87 -20.53
CA GLU A 457 21.30 -8.13 -20.02
C GLU A 457 21.27 -8.89 -18.68
N ASP A 458 20.31 -8.61 -17.80
CA ASP A 458 20.14 -9.33 -16.53
C ASP A 458 19.68 -10.78 -16.74
N ALA A 459 18.86 -11.04 -17.76
CA ALA A 459 18.43 -12.39 -18.13
C ALA A 459 19.59 -13.28 -18.62
N LYS A 460 20.68 -12.70 -19.12
CA LYS A 460 21.88 -13.43 -19.57
C LYS A 460 22.86 -13.74 -18.44
N ARG A 461 22.71 -13.14 -17.25
CA ARG A 461 23.65 -13.26 -16.13
C ARG A 461 23.25 -14.37 -15.17
N ASP A 462 24.25 -15.03 -14.59
CA ASP A 462 24.04 -15.98 -13.49
C ASP A 462 23.40 -15.29 -12.27
N GLU A 463 22.62 -16.04 -11.48
CA GLU A 463 21.96 -15.57 -10.24
C GLU A 463 22.91 -14.79 -9.30
N LYS A 464 24.19 -15.16 -9.25
CA LYS A 464 25.22 -14.52 -8.40
C LYS A 464 25.75 -13.18 -8.96
N GLN A 465 25.45 -12.87 -10.21
CA GLN A 465 25.93 -11.70 -10.95
C GLN A 465 24.80 -10.73 -11.36
N LYS A 466 23.55 -11.03 -10.99
CA LYS A 466 22.39 -10.16 -11.25
C LYS A 466 22.59 -8.80 -10.59
N LEU A 467 22.38 -7.74 -11.36
CA LEU A 467 22.55 -6.37 -10.88
C LEU A 467 21.22 -5.88 -10.34
N HIS A 468 21.22 -5.05 -9.29
CA HIS A 468 20.02 -4.35 -8.81
C HIS A 468 19.53 -3.23 -9.76
N LEU A 469 20.15 -3.10 -10.95
CA LEU A 469 19.86 -2.05 -11.90
C LEU A 469 18.44 -2.15 -12.49
N PRO A 470 17.97 -3.29 -13.05
CA PRO A 470 16.62 -3.38 -13.61
C PRO A 470 15.54 -3.10 -12.56
N ASP A 471 15.75 -3.58 -11.32
CA ASP A 471 14.84 -3.32 -10.21
C ASP A 471 14.77 -1.82 -9.87
N THR A 472 15.92 -1.13 -9.84
CA THR A 472 16.00 0.32 -9.60
C THR A 472 15.29 1.10 -10.71
N LEU A 473 15.49 0.72 -11.97
CA LEU A 473 14.83 1.34 -13.13
C LEU A 473 13.31 1.10 -13.13
N LEU A 474 12.88 -0.09 -12.73
CA LEU A 474 11.47 -0.44 -12.61
C LEU A 474 10.77 0.34 -11.48
N ASP A 475 11.45 0.51 -10.35
CA ASP A 475 10.98 1.34 -9.24
C ASP A 475 10.95 2.82 -9.64
N LEU A 476 11.94 3.31 -10.40
CA LEU A 476 11.92 4.67 -10.98
C LEU A 476 10.71 4.85 -11.89
N LEU A 477 10.48 3.96 -12.85
CA LEU A 477 9.32 4.02 -13.74
C LEU A 477 8.00 3.96 -12.95
N SER A 478 7.94 3.13 -11.92
CA SER A 478 6.77 3.04 -11.02
C SER A 478 6.46 4.36 -10.32
N VAL A 479 7.49 5.03 -9.79
CA VAL A 479 7.36 6.34 -9.14
C VAL A 479 6.91 7.41 -10.16
N LEU A 480 7.47 7.42 -11.36
CA LEU A 480 7.10 8.37 -12.42
C LEU A 480 5.66 8.24 -12.86
N VAL A 481 5.21 7.00 -13.11
CA VAL A 481 3.84 6.74 -13.54
C VAL A 481 2.85 7.13 -12.46
N GLU A 482 3.09 6.75 -11.19
CA GLU A 482 2.19 7.16 -10.11
C GLU A 482 2.20 8.67 -9.87
N PHE A 483 3.36 9.33 -9.94
CA PHE A 483 3.46 10.78 -9.79
C PHE A 483 2.65 11.51 -10.87
N TRP A 484 2.87 11.17 -12.14
CA TRP A 484 2.17 11.80 -13.25
C TRP A 484 0.66 11.51 -13.19
N CYS A 485 0.27 10.27 -12.89
CA CYS A 485 -1.14 9.92 -12.71
C CYS A 485 -1.77 10.74 -11.58
N GLN A 486 -1.14 10.85 -10.41
CA GLN A 486 -1.70 11.63 -9.29
C GLN A 486 -1.88 13.11 -9.62
N GLN A 487 -0.94 13.72 -10.34
CA GLN A 487 -1.03 15.12 -10.75
C GLN A 487 -2.17 15.38 -11.74
N HIS A 488 -2.37 14.47 -12.69
CA HIS A 488 -3.32 14.68 -13.79
C HIS A 488 -4.69 14.04 -13.56
N PHE A 489 -4.83 13.05 -12.68
CA PHE A 489 -6.08 12.32 -12.48
C PHE A 489 -7.23 13.23 -12.03
N LYS A 490 -6.96 14.17 -11.11
CA LYS A 490 -7.97 15.15 -10.65
C LYS A 490 -8.35 16.17 -11.72
N LEU A 491 -7.47 16.42 -12.69
CA LEU A 491 -7.63 17.43 -13.73
C LEU A 491 -8.33 16.86 -14.96
N ASN A 492 -7.94 15.64 -15.36
CA ASN A 492 -8.43 14.98 -16.56
C ASN A 492 -8.18 13.46 -16.51
N GLN A 493 -9.23 12.69 -16.18
CA GLN A 493 -9.15 11.23 -16.11
C GLN A 493 -8.86 10.59 -17.48
N SER A 494 -9.51 11.05 -18.55
CA SER A 494 -9.32 10.47 -19.89
C SER A 494 -7.90 10.70 -20.41
N LEU A 495 -7.24 11.78 -19.98
CA LEU A 495 -5.82 12.00 -20.23
C LEU A 495 -4.94 10.93 -19.57
N VAL A 496 -5.27 10.55 -18.33
CA VAL A 496 -4.53 9.53 -17.60
C VAL A 496 -4.69 8.15 -18.23
N GLU A 497 -5.93 7.80 -18.59
CA GLU A 497 -6.24 6.54 -19.28
C GLU A 497 -5.50 6.46 -20.62
N LYS A 498 -5.56 7.53 -21.43
CA LYS A 498 -4.81 7.63 -22.69
C LYS A 498 -3.30 7.51 -22.46
N GLY A 499 -2.75 8.22 -21.48
CA GLY A 499 -1.31 8.16 -21.18
C GLY A 499 -0.83 6.77 -20.79
N LEU A 500 -1.62 6.02 -20.01
CA LEU A 500 -1.32 4.62 -19.66
C LEU A 500 -1.45 3.67 -20.86
N LYS A 501 -2.42 3.91 -21.75
CA LYS A 501 -2.55 3.15 -23.01
C LYS A 501 -1.34 3.40 -23.92
N ASP A 502 -0.98 4.66 -24.15
CA ASP A 502 0.18 5.03 -24.96
C ASP A 502 1.47 4.38 -24.40
N LEU A 503 1.64 4.40 -23.06
CA LEU A 503 2.75 3.72 -22.36
C LEU A 503 2.79 2.22 -22.65
N ALA A 504 1.65 1.53 -22.56
CA ALA A 504 1.54 0.10 -22.83
C ALA A 504 1.90 -0.23 -24.29
N GLU A 505 1.36 0.53 -25.24
CA GLU A 505 1.65 0.37 -26.67
C GLU A 505 3.15 0.58 -26.95
N HIS A 506 3.74 1.64 -26.39
CA HIS A 506 5.15 1.92 -26.56
C HIS A 506 6.04 0.82 -25.96
N PHE A 507 5.67 0.31 -24.78
CA PHE A 507 6.36 -0.81 -24.16
C PHE A 507 6.26 -2.07 -25.02
N ALA A 508 5.10 -2.37 -25.57
CA ALA A 508 4.89 -3.52 -26.46
C ALA A 508 5.80 -3.45 -27.70
N VAL A 509 5.92 -2.26 -28.31
CA VAL A 509 6.82 -2.04 -29.46
C VAL A 509 8.29 -2.24 -29.08
N ILE A 510 8.76 -1.64 -27.99
CA ILE A 510 10.17 -1.76 -27.58
C ILE A 510 10.53 -3.20 -27.16
N SER A 511 9.57 -3.91 -26.57
CA SER A 511 9.77 -5.28 -26.09
C SER A 511 9.41 -6.35 -27.12
N GLN A 512 9.15 -5.97 -28.37
CA GLN A 512 8.68 -6.88 -29.42
C GLN A 512 9.63 -8.05 -29.66
N ASP A 513 10.94 -7.85 -29.49
CA ASP A 513 11.97 -8.88 -29.71
C ASP A 513 12.28 -9.70 -28.45
N VAL A 514 11.78 -9.31 -27.28
CA VAL A 514 12.05 -9.98 -26.00
C VAL A 514 11.06 -11.12 -25.79
N SER A 515 11.53 -12.24 -25.24
CA SER A 515 10.65 -13.37 -24.90
C SER A 515 9.56 -12.92 -23.90
N PRO A 516 8.26 -13.13 -24.19
CA PRO A 516 7.18 -12.77 -23.29
C PRO A 516 7.23 -13.48 -21.94
N VAL A 517 7.81 -14.69 -21.90
CA VAL A 517 8.02 -15.44 -20.65
C VAL A 517 9.01 -14.70 -19.74
N VAL A 518 10.12 -14.20 -20.31
CA VAL A 518 11.13 -13.42 -19.59
C VAL A 518 10.52 -12.10 -19.09
N LEU A 519 9.73 -11.42 -19.93
CA LEU A 519 9.01 -10.21 -19.53
C LEU A 519 8.02 -10.49 -18.39
N ALA A 520 7.22 -11.54 -18.48
CA ALA A 520 6.24 -11.88 -17.47
C ALA A 520 6.88 -12.26 -16.12
N GLU A 521 7.91 -13.11 -16.14
CA GLU A 521 8.63 -13.54 -14.93
C GLU A 521 9.36 -12.39 -14.25
N GLN A 522 10.04 -11.53 -15.03
CA GLN A 522 10.85 -10.46 -14.46
C GLN A 522 10.04 -9.20 -14.09
N LEU A 523 8.94 -8.89 -14.79
CA LEU A 523 8.19 -7.65 -14.58
C LEU A 523 6.95 -7.82 -13.70
N ALA A 524 6.09 -8.80 -13.97
CA ALA A 524 4.76 -8.86 -13.34
C ALA A 524 4.83 -9.08 -11.81
N VAL A 525 5.83 -9.84 -11.36
CA VAL A 525 6.09 -10.10 -9.94
C VAL A 525 6.73 -8.89 -9.25
N ARG A 526 7.62 -8.18 -9.93
CA ARG A 526 8.48 -7.14 -9.33
C ARG A 526 7.85 -5.74 -9.30
N ILE A 527 6.95 -5.43 -10.24
CA ILE A 527 6.30 -4.11 -10.28
C ILE A 527 5.44 -3.90 -9.03
N ARG A 528 5.70 -2.80 -8.31
CA ARG A 528 4.90 -2.38 -7.14
C ARG A 528 3.71 -1.49 -7.52
N SER A 529 3.84 -0.63 -8.54
CA SER A 529 2.73 0.19 -9.03
C SER A 529 1.69 -0.69 -9.72
N SER A 530 0.47 -0.74 -9.18
CA SER A 530 -0.61 -1.49 -9.82
C SER A 530 -1.03 -0.93 -11.19
N ARG A 531 -0.93 0.39 -11.41
CA ARG A 531 -1.20 1.03 -12.71
C ARG A 531 -0.19 0.59 -13.75
N LEU A 532 1.10 0.73 -13.44
CA LEU A 532 2.16 0.29 -14.31
C LEU A 532 2.10 -1.22 -14.54
N LYS A 533 1.79 -2.00 -13.51
CA LYS A 533 1.62 -3.46 -13.63
C LYS A 533 0.52 -3.80 -14.63
N LEU A 534 -0.64 -3.16 -14.54
CA LEU A 534 -1.73 -3.39 -15.47
C LEU A 534 -1.34 -3.02 -16.90
N ALA A 535 -0.73 -1.84 -17.09
CA ALA A 535 -0.26 -1.38 -18.40
C ALA A 535 0.78 -2.33 -19.02
N ILE A 536 1.75 -2.79 -18.24
CA ILE A 536 2.79 -3.74 -18.71
C ILE A 536 2.19 -5.12 -18.97
N VAL A 537 1.30 -5.62 -18.12
CA VAL A 537 0.64 -6.92 -18.35
C VAL A 537 -0.21 -6.89 -19.62
N ASP A 538 -0.96 -5.81 -19.86
CA ASP A 538 -1.71 -5.61 -21.11
C ASP A 538 -0.76 -5.59 -22.32
N ALA A 539 0.35 -4.85 -22.23
CA ALA A 539 1.36 -4.81 -23.29
C ALA A 539 1.97 -6.19 -23.59
N VAL A 540 2.35 -6.95 -22.55
CA VAL A 540 2.90 -8.30 -22.70
C VAL A 540 1.85 -9.23 -23.30
N PHE A 541 0.61 -9.16 -22.84
CA PHE A 541 -0.49 -9.96 -23.38
C PHE A 541 -0.72 -9.67 -24.87
N ARG A 542 -0.80 -8.40 -25.26
CA ARG A 542 -0.95 -8.00 -26.67
C ARG A 542 0.22 -8.50 -27.52
N ASN A 543 1.44 -8.40 -27.02
CA ASN A 543 2.63 -8.93 -27.71
C ASN A 543 2.52 -10.45 -27.94
N VAL A 544 2.11 -11.22 -26.92
CA VAL A 544 1.86 -12.67 -27.05
C VAL A 544 0.79 -12.96 -28.09
N CYS A 545 -0.33 -12.25 -28.06
CA CYS A 545 -1.42 -12.42 -29.04
C CYS A 545 -0.94 -12.12 -30.47
N CYS A 546 -0.27 -10.99 -30.68
CA CYS A 546 0.25 -10.59 -31.99
C CYS A 546 1.24 -11.63 -32.54
N ARG A 547 2.15 -12.15 -31.70
CA ARG A 547 3.11 -13.21 -32.09
C ARG A 547 2.42 -14.51 -32.50
N ASN A 548 1.24 -14.78 -31.96
CA ASN A 548 0.44 -15.96 -32.27
C ASN A 548 -0.63 -15.69 -33.36
N GLY A 549 -0.60 -14.53 -34.03
CA GLY A 549 -1.53 -14.20 -35.12
C GLY A 549 -2.91 -13.72 -34.67
N PHE A 550 -3.10 -13.40 -33.38
CA PHE A 550 -4.35 -12.87 -32.85
C PHE A 550 -4.31 -11.34 -32.75
N THR A 551 -5.31 -10.68 -33.33
CA THR A 551 -5.49 -9.23 -33.21
C THR A 551 -6.34 -8.91 -31.98
N VAL A 552 -5.74 -8.25 -30.99
CA VAL A 552 -6.45 -7.76 -29.80
C VAL A 552 -7.02 -6.38 -30.11
N GLY A 553 -8.34 -6.26 -30.20
CA GLY A 553 -9.02 -4.97 -30.39
C GLY A 553 -8.89 -4.02 -29.19
N ASP A 554 -9.50 -2.84 -29.32
CA ASP A 554 -9.57 -1.83 -28.24
C ASP A 554 -10.59 -2.17 -27.13
N GLU A 555 -11.35 -3.23 -27.32
CA GLU A 555 -12.29 -3.73 -26.32
C GLU A 555 -11.56 -4.26 -25.08
N PRO A 556 -12.12 -4.05 -23.87
CA PRO A 556 -11.57 -4.61 -22.65
C PRO A 556 -11.45 -6.14 -22.73
N LEU A 557 -10.36 -6.66 -22.16
CA LEU A 557 -10.09 -8.10 -22.09
C LEU A 557 -11.21 -8.77 -21.30
N SER A 558 -11.94 -9.68 -21.96
CA SER A 558 -12.91 -10.53 -21.28
C SER A 558 -12.24 -11.85 -20.90
N LEU A 559 -12.73 -12.49 -19.83
CA LEU A 559 -12.26 -13.80 -19.42
C LEU A 559 -12.37 -14.82 -20.57
N LYS A 560 -13.38 -14.67 -21.42
CA LYS A 560 -13.60 -15.47 -22.63
C LYS A 560 -12.56 -15.25 -23.73
N LYS A 561 -11.92 -14.08 -23.78
CA LYS A 561 -10.79 -13.79 -24.69
C LYS A 561 -9.45 -14.29 -24.12
N MET A 562 -9.37 -14.50 -22.81
CA MET A 562 -8.15 -14.93 -22.11
C MET A 562 -7.99 -16.46 -22.03
N VAL A 563 -9.10 -17.20 -22.06
CA VAL A 563 -9.17 -18.68 -22.17
C VAL A 563 -9.23 -19.06 -23.64
#